data_AF-A0A6C7E8G7-F1
#
_entry.id   AF-A0A6C7E8G7-F1
#
_cell.length_a   1.000
_cell.length_b   1.000
_cell.length_c   1.000
_cell.angle_alpha   90.00
_cell.angle_beta   90.00
_cell.angle_gamma   90.00
#
_symmetry.space_group_name_H-M   'P 1'
#
loop_
_entity.id
_entity.type
_entity.pdbx_description
1 polymer ?
#
loop_
_entity_poly.entity_id
_entity_poly.type
_entity_poly.pdbx_seq_one_letter_code
_entity_poly.pdbx_strand_id
1 'polypeptide(L)'
;MFPRRRNSSRYRQALKRRPVRSFATVGVLTITAGCGDDDAAVFDGAQIPAVVPADDSVPTSSADDESDGSDPGALSTGQSTTTDDAATPASTPAEPTAPDDGEVAASALPTGGELLVEFTFAPTSSGERIHNPYIAVWIEDLDGNLVDTISLWYETGGRGSRWLRTLRQWSDLTEEVVDSTSSGATRPAGTYTVAWDGLDADGAAIAPGTYQLFVEAAREDGPYELSSTLVDFDGSEFEAVLPDDGELTNLTARVVA
;
A
#
# COMPACT_ATOMS: atom_id res chain seq x y z
N MET A 1 -18.35 -0.93 -6.27
CA MET A 1 -18.37 -0.23 -4.97
C MET A 1 -18.54 -1.28 -3.88
N PHE A 2 -17.44 -1.82 -3.35
CA PHE A 2 -17.48 -2.82 -2.28
C PHE A 2 -17.40 -2.11 -0.92
N PRO A 3 -18.27 -2.42 0.05
CA PRO A 3 -18.19 -1.83 1.37
C PRO A 3 -17.04 -2.47 2.15
N ARG A 4 -15.96 -1.70 2.40
CA ARG A 4 -14.94 -2.09 3.39
C ARG A 4 -15.59 -2.10 4.78
N ARG A 5 -15.68 -3.28 5.40
CA ARG A 5 -16.06 -3.41 6.81
C ARG A 5 -14.90 -2.88 7.65
N ARG A 6 -15.15 -1.84 8.45
CA ARG A 6 -14.17 -1.34 9.43
C ARG A 6 -14.14 -2.31 10.60
N ASN A 7 -13.03 -3.01 10.78
CA ASN A 7 -12.78 -3.78 12.00
C ASN A 7 -12.01 -2.89 12.97
N SER A 8 -12.72 -2.38 13.98
CA SER A 8 -12.13 -1.66 15.10
C SER A 8 -11.84 -2.64 16.25
N SER A 9 -10.58 -3.07 16.39
CA SER A 9 -10.14 -3.73 17.62
C SER A 9 -8.63 -3.56 17.88
N ARG A 10 -8.31 -2.45 18.53
CA ARG A 10 -7.56 -2.38 19.79
C ARG A 10 -6.28 -3.22 19.89
N TYR A 11 -5.16 -2.61 19.53
CA TYR A 11 -3.85 -3.05 19.97
C TYR A 11 -3.44 -2.34 21.26
N ARG A 12 -2.89 -3.12 22.20
CA ARG A 12 -2.08 -2.66 23.33
C ARG A 12 -0.80 -3.45 23.24
N GLN A 13 0.31 -2.84 22.84
CA GLN A 13 1.61 -3.52 22.91
C GLN A 13 2.71 -2.60 23.41
N ALA A 14 3.58 -3.18 24.25
CA ALA A 14 4.67 -2.52 24.93
C ALA A 14 5.93 -2.54 24.05
N LEU A 15 6.43 -1.35 23.70
CA LEU A 15 7.46 -1.17 22.68
C LEU A 15 8.90 -1.37 23.17
N LYS A 16 9.70 -2.01 22.31
CA LYS A 16 11.18 -1.94 22.30
C LYS A 16 11.62 -1.04 21.14
N ARG A 17 12.53 -0.11 21.43
CA ARG A 17 13.07 0.91 20.51
C ARG A 17 13.94 0.29 19.39
N ARG A 18 13.73 0.64 18.11
CA ARG A 18 14.53 0.16 16.93
C ARG A 18 14.84 1.27 15.89
N PRO A 19 16.09 1.70 15.67
CA PRO A 19 16.36 2.85 14.79
C PRO A 19 15.99 2.61 13.30
N VAL A 20 15.14 3.48 12.72
CA VAL A 20 14.87 3.54 11.26
C VAL A 20 15.96 4.33 10.54
N ARG A 21 16.36 3.87 9.35
CA ARG A 21 17.30 4.58 8.47
C ARG A 21 16.52 5.32 7.39
N SER A 22 16.68 6.64 7.32
CA SER A 22 16.13 7.46 6.22
C SER A 22 17.23 8.35 5.67
N PHE A 23 17.48 8.26 4.37
CA PHE A 23 18.50 9.05 3.69
C PHE A 23 17.83 10.11 2.81
N ALA A 24 18.41 11.31 2.75
CA ALA A 24 18.05 12.31 1.75
C ALA A 24 19.08 12.22 0.63
N THR A 25 18.65 11.86 -0.57
CA THR A 25 19.53 11.82 -1.74
C THR A 25 19.41 13.16 -2.46
N VAL A 26 20.42 14.02 -2.33
CA VAL A 26 20.53 15.23 -3.17
C VAL A 26 21.15 14.82 -4.50
N GLY A 27 20.31 14.42 -5.45
CA GLY A 27 20.76 14.14 -6.82
C GLY A 27 21.07 15.43 -7.58
N VAL A 28 22.34 15.68 -7.88
CA VAL A 28 22.73 16.74 -8.83
C VAL A 28 22.61 16.18 -10.24
N LEU A 29 21.52 16.47 -10.93
CA LEU A 29 21.37 16.18 -12.35
C LEU A 29 22.15 17.21 -13.18
N THR A 30 23.39 16.89 -13.55
CA THR A 30 24.14 17.69 -14.52
C THR A 30 23.66 17.35 -15.93
N ILE A 31 22.79 18.18 -16.50
CA ILE A 31 22.46 18.13 -17.92
C ILE A 31 23.60 18.81 -18.70
N THR A 32 24.46 18.03 -19.33
CA THR A 32 25.39 18.54 -20.33
C THR A 32 24.60 18.87 -21.60
N ALA A 33 24.45 20.17 -21.89
CA ALA A 33 23.97 20.65 -23.17
C ALA A 33 25.01 20.36 -24.26
N GLY A 34 24.76 19.35 -25.08
CA GLY A 34 25.45 19.13 -26.35
C GLY A 34 24.72 19.87 -27.45
N CYS A 35 25.30 20.95 -27.96
CA CYS A 35 24.91 21.56 -29.22
C CYS A 35 25.43 20.68 -30.38
N GLY A 36 24.51 20.08 -31.13
CA GLY A 36 24.80 19.40 -32.38
C GLY A 36 23.76 19.83 -33.40
N ASP A 37 24.14 20.76 -34.26
CA ASP A 37 23.49 21.06 -35.53
C ASP A 37 23.62 19.84 -36.45
N ASP A 38 22.50 19.29 -36.94
CA ASP A 38 22.46 18.56 -38.20
C ASP A 38 21.06 18.64 -38.82
N ASP A 39 21.07 19.06 -40.08
CA ASP A 39 19.95 19.46 -40.93
C ASP A 39 19.09 18.29 -41.46
N ALA A 40 17.89 18.70 -41.88
CA ALA A 40 17.13 18.19 -43.02
C ALA A 40 16.30 16.88 -42.89
N ALA A 41 14.99 17.14 -42.76
CA ALA A 41 13.93 16.62 -43.60
C ALA A 41 13.57 15.12 -43.52
N VAL A 42 12.45 14.82 -42.82
CA VAL A 42 11.31 14.06 -43.38
C VAL A 42 10.04 14.50 -42.63
N PHE A 43 9.25 15.39 -43.26
CA PHE A 43 7.82 15.56 -42.93
C PHE A 43 7.06 15.17 -44.19
N ASP A 44 6.57 13.93 -44.23
CA ASP A 44 5.48 13.55 -45.12
C ASP A 44 4.16 13.68 -44.35
N GLY A 45 3.24 14.44 -44.93
CA GLY A 45 2.01 14.88 -44.28
C GLY A 45 0.94 13.81 -44.37
N ALA A 46 0.43 13.38 -43.22
CA ALA A 46 -0.85 12.70 -43.13
C ALA A 46 -1.79 13.55 -42.24
N GLN A 47 -2.67 14.30 -42.89
CA GLN A 47 -3.82 14.95 -42.26
C GLN A 47 -4.78 13.89 -41.71
N ILE A 48 -5.08 13.95 -40.42
CA ILE A 48 -6.21 13.23 -39.81
C ILE A 48 -7.48 14.05 -40.09
N PRO A 49 -8.52 13.51 -40.73
CA PRO A 49 -9.78 14.23 -40.87
C PRO A 49 -10.60 14.19 -39.55
N ALA A 50 -11.19 15.33 -39.22
CA ALA A 50 -12.14 15.49 -38.13
C ALA A 50 -13.37 14.61 -38.36
N VAL A 51 -13.67 13.74 -37.41
CA VAL A 51 -14.93 13.00 -37.34
C VAL A 51 -15.96 13.85 -36.60
N VAL A 52 -16.96 14.29 -37.35
CA VAL A 52 -18.24 14.84 -36.88
C VAL A 52 -19.05 13.73 -36.21
N PRO A 53 -19.68 13.94 -35.03
CA PRO A 53 -20.77 13.08 -34.61
C PRO A 53 -22.09 13.56 -35.25
N ALA A 54 -22.76 12.65 -35.95
CA ALA A 54 -24.12 12.83 -36.41
C ALA A 54 -25.12 12.50 -35.29
N ASP A 55 -26.16 13.31 -35.27
CA ASP A 55 -27.49 13.14 -34.67
C ASP A 55 -28.07 11.75 -35.00
N ASP A 56 -28.60 11.03 -34.00
CA ASP A 56 -29.82 10.22 -34.17
C ASP A 56 -30.39 9.72 -32.83
N SER A 57 -31.65 10.10 -32.59
CA SER A 57 -32.72 9.28 -32.00
C SER A 57 -32.67 8.83 -30.53
N VAL A 58 -33.46 9.56 -29.75
CA VAL A 58 -34.19 9.11 -28.55
C VAL A 58 -35.21 8.02 -28.94
N PRO A 59 -35.36 6.97 -28.11
CA PRO A 59 -36.68 6.39 -27.91
C PRO A 59 -37.12 6.54 -26.45
N THR A 60 -38.32 7.10 -26.30
CA THR A 60 -39.09 7.15 -25.07
C THR A 60 -39.85 5.82 -24.90
N SER A 61 -39.74 5.19 -23.73
CA SER A 61 -40.61 4.12 -23.22
C SER A 61 -40.62 4.29 -21.70
N SER A 62 -41.58 4.99 -21.10
CA SER A 62 -42.93 4.51 -20.72
C SER A 62 -42.89 3.17 -19.96
N ALA A 63 -42.79 3.32 -18.63
CA ALA A 63 -43.61 2.77 -17.54
C ALA A 63 -44.06 1.30 -17.49
N ASP A 64 -44.30 0.88 -16.24
CA ASP A 64 -44.89 -0.36 -15.71
C ASP A 64 -43.83 -1.48 -15.47
N ASP A 65 -43.76 -2.22 -14.37
CA ASP A 65 -44.69 -2.46 -13.28
C ASP A 65 -43.98 -3.20 -12.12
N GLU A 66 -44.58 -3.10 -10.94
CA GLU A 66 -44.62 -4.05 -9.82
C GLU A 66 -43.40 -4.43 -8.96
N SER A 67 -43.63 -4.18 -7.67
CA SER A 67 -42.90 -4.61 -6.49
C SER A 67 -43.78 -5.64 -5.75
N ASP A 68 -43.28 -6.85 -5.51
CA ASP A 68 -43.79 -7.76 -4.47
C ASP A 68 -42.65 -8.75 -4.14
N GLY A 69 -42.13 -8.81 -2.92
CA GLY A 69 -42.73 -9.57 -1.83
C GLY A 69 -41.87 -10.79 -1.53
N SER A 70 -40.79 -10.62 -0.75
CA SER A 70 -40.00 -11.76 -0.23
C SER A 70 -40.51 -12.15 1.16
N ASP A 71 -41.16 -13.30 1.22
CA ASP A 71 -41.58 -14.01 2.43
C ASP A 71 -40.38 -14.77 3.07
N PRO A 72 -40.20 -14.77 4.40
CA PRO A 72 -39.15 -15.54 5.08
C PRO A 72 -39.68 -16.84 5.69
N GLY A 73 -39.03 -17.97 5.41
CA GLY A 73 -39.19 -19.22 6.15
C GLY A 73 -38.27 -20.31 5.59
N ALA A 74 -37.78 -21.30 6.31
CA ALA A 74 -37.79 -21.63 7.72
C ALA A 74 -36.71 -22.73 7.93
N LEU A 75 -36.17 -22.76 9.14
CA LEU A 75 -35.56 -23.87 9.90
C LEU A 75 -35.60 -25.30 9.31
N SER A 76 -34.45 -26.00 9.35
CA SER A 76 -34.35 -27.48 9.46
C SER A 76 -32.90 -27.87 9.81
N THR A 77 -32.50 -28.01 11.08
CA THR A 77 -32.47 -29.22 11.95
C THR A 77 -32.44 -30.60 11.27
N GLY A 78 -31.35 -31.34 11.50
CA GLY A 78 -31.23 -32.80 11.28
C GLY A 78 -29.76 -33.21 11.28
N GLN A 79 -29.11 -33.44 12.43
CA GLN A 79 -29.12 -34.64 13.27
C GLN A 79 -28.17 -35.75 12.78
N SER A 80 -27.21 -36.05 13.66
CA SER A 80 -26.28 -37.17 13.65
C SER A 80 -26.96 -38.53 13.42
N THR A 81 -26.26 -39.40 12.71
CA THR A 81 -26.38 -40.85 12.93
C THR A 81 -24.98 -41.43 13.10
N THR A 82 -24.84 -42.17 14.19
CA THR A 82 -23.72 -43.02 14.58
C THR A 82 -24.15 -44.45 14.29
N THR A 83 -23.34 -45.23 13.57
CA THR A 83 -23.44 -46.69 13.60
C THR A 83 -22.04 -47.28 13.40
N ASP A 84 -21.56 -47.91 14.47
CA ASP A 84 -20.50 -48.92 14.57
C ASP A 84 -20.66 -50.04 13.51
N ASP A 85 -19.56 -50.53 12.93
CA ASP A 85 -19.28 -51.97 12.92
C ASP A 85 -17.80 -52.25 12.63
N ALA A 86 -17.25 -53.25 13.32
CA ALA A 86 -15.84 -53.58 13.41
C ALA A 86 -15.47 -54.77 12.52
N ALA A 87 -14.33 -54.73 11.82
CA ALA A 87 -13.54 -55.93 11.52
C ALA A 87 -12.13 -55.59 11.00
N THR A 88 -11.11 -55.99 11.75
CA THR A 88 -9.70 -56.14 11.33
C THR A 88 -9.48 -57.60 10.90
N PRO A 89 -8.62 -57.91 9.91
CA PRO A 89 -7.25 -58.30 10.28
C PRO A 89 -6.12 -57.72 9.41
N ALA A 90 -5.07 -57.32 10.12
CA ALA A 90 -3.65 -57.24 9.80
C ALA A 90 -3.16 -57.32 8.33
N SER A 91 -2.47 -56.27 7.91
CA SER A 91 -1.26 -56.36 7.08
C SER A 91 -0.32 -55.19 7.40
N THR A 92 0.80 -55.49 8.04
CA THR A 92 2.03 -54.67 8.10
C THR A 92 2.95 -55.26 7.02
N PRO A 93 3.74 -54.51 6.20
CA PRO A 93 4.43 -53.26 6.53
C PRO A 93 4.40 -52.19 5.40
N ALA A 94 4.08 -50.96 5.76
CA ALA A 94 4.66 -49.81 5.07
C ALA A 94 4.97 -48.79 6.16
N GLU A 95 6.25 -48.62 6.42
CA GLU A 95 6.82 -47.44 7.05
C GLU A 95 6.15 -46.22 6.37
N PRO A 96 5.38 -45.39 7.09
CA PRO A 96 5.03 -44.10 6.53
C PRO A 96 6.33 -43.33 6.51
N THR A 97 6.96 -43.30 5.34
CA THR A 97 7.89 -42.23 4.99
C THR A 97 7.20 -40.96 5.43
N ALA A 98 7.75 -40.33 6.48
CA ALA A 98 7.35 -38.99 6.82
C ALA A 98 7.39 -38.18 5.53
N PRO A 99 6.38 -37.34 5.23
CA PRO A 99 6.66 -36.21 4.36
C PRO A 99 7.69 -35.36 5.09
N ASP A 100 8.97 -35.66 4.86
CA ASP A 100 10.08 -34.72 5.05
C ASP A 100 10.08 -33.78 3.86
N ASP A 101 8.95 -33.08 3.68
CA ASP A 101 8.96 -31.80 3.02
C ASP A 101 8.75 -30.81 4.16
N GLY A 102 9.81 -30.61 4.94
CA GLY A 102 9.97 -29.37 5.66
C GLY A 102 9.92 -28.26 4.61
N GLU A 103 8.71 -27.77 4.34
CA GLU A 103 8.47 -26.52 3.65
C GLU A 103 9.17 -25.47 4.51
N VAL A 104 10.44 -25.24 4.19
CA VAL A 104 11.23 -24.15 4.76
C VAL A 104 10.40 -22.92 4.50
N ALA A 105 9.80 -22.38 5.57
CA ALA A 105 8.95 -21.21 5.51
C ALA A 105 9.65 -20.18 4.63
N ALA A 106 9.09 -19.91 3.46
CA ALA A 106 9.67 -18.95 2.55
C ALA A 106 9.74 -17.61 3.29
N SER A 107 10.86 -16.90 3.15
CA SER A 107 11.00 -15.56 3.72
C SER A 107 10.31 -14.56 2.80
N ALA A 108 9.63 -13.56 3.37
CA ALA A 108 9.00 -12.50 2.58
C ALA A 108 10.02 -11.64 1.80
N LEU A 109 11.19 -11.37 2.40
CA LEU A 109 12.30 -10.65 1.79
C LEU A 109 13.47 -11.60 1.50
N PRO A 110 14.35 -11.27 0.52
CA PRO A 110 15.59 -12.00 0.31
C PRO A 110 16.48 -11.94 1.56
N THR A 111 17.40 -12.89 1.69
CA THR A 111 18.27 -12.98 2.88
C THR A 111 19.12 -11.72 3.01
N GLY A 112 18.91 -10.96 4.09
CA GLY A 112 19.59 -9.68 4.33
C GLY A 112 18.98 -8.49 3.60
N GLY A 113 17.91 -8.71 2.85
CA GLY A 113 17.26 -7.69 2.05
C GLY A 113 16.37 -6.74 2.82
N GLU A 114 16.03 -5.64 2.16
CA GLU A 114 15.16 -4.60 2.67
C GLU A 114 14.25 -4.06 1.55
N LEU A 115 13.09 -3.53 1.94
CA LEU A 115 12.24 -2.74 1.06
C LEU A 115 12.68 -1.27 1.13
N LEU A 116 13.01 -0.69 -0.02
CA LEU A 116 13.28 0.72 -0.21
C LEU A 116 12.08 1.40 -0.86
N VAL A 117 11.51 2.39 -0.19
CA VAL A 117 10.43 3.22 -0.74
C VAL A 117 10.99 4.60 -1.02
N GLU A 118 11.11 4.94 -2.30
CA GLU A 118 11.51 6.26 -2.78
C GLU A 118 10.28 7.07 -3.17
N PHE A 119 10.26 8.35 -2.83
CA PHE A 119 9.25 9.30 -3.28
C PHE A 119 9.80 10.73 -3.29
N THR A 120 9.18 11.57 -4.11
CA THR A 120 9.48 13.01 -4.18
C THR A 120 8.28 13.81 -3.71
N PHE A 121 8.51 14.69 -2.74
CA PHE A 121 7.54 15.72 -2.36
C PHE A 121 7.93 17.05 -3.02
N ALA A 122 7.13 17.48 -3.99
CA ALA A 122 7.37 18.65 -4.85
C ALA A 122 6.17 19.61 -4.83
N PRO A 123 6.02 20.42 -3.77
CA PRO A 123 4.89 21.32 -3.63
C PRO A 123 4.92 22.43 -4.67
N THR A 124 3.75 22.72 -5.25
CA THR A 124 3.60 23.85 -6.18
C THR A 124 2.86 24.99 -5.47
N SER A 125 3.49 26.16 -5.36
CA SER A 125 2.90 27.35 -4.73
C SER A 125 3.16 28.59 -5.56
N SER A 126 2.16 29.46 -5.66
CA SER A 126 2.22 30.77 -6.32
C SER A 126 1.94 31.93 -5.34
N GLY A 127 2.33 31.82 -4.06
CA GLY A 127 2.29 32.98 -3.16
C GLY A 127 2.34 32.71 -1.65
N GLU A 128 2.11 31.48 -1.20
CA GLU A 128 2.09 31.13 0.23
C GLU A 128 3.37 30.44 0.69
N ARG A 129 3.66 30.59 1.99
CA ARG A 129 4.75 29.87 2.65
C ARG A 129 4.44 28.37 2.61
N ILE A 130 5.35 27.61 2.01
CA ILE A 130 5.26 26.16 1.94
C ILE A 130 5.59 25.59 3.33
N HIS A 131 4.60 24.94 3.95
CA HIS A 131 4.80 24.14 5.16
C HIS A 131 5.37 22.78 4.78
N ASN A 132 6.26 22.25 5.63
CA ASN A 132 6.75 20.89 5.47
C ASN A 132 5.59 19.91 5.67
N PRO A 133 5.47 18.88 4.81
CA PRO A 133 4.39 17.91 4.93
C PRO A 133 4.61 16.99 6.13
N TYR A 134 3.49 16.50 6.62
CA TYR A 134 3.43 15.29 7.42
C TYR A 134 3.32 14.15 6.44
N ILE A 135 4.11 13.10 6.65
CA ILE A 135 4.18 11.95 5.73
C ILE A 135 4.04 10.68 6.55
N ALA A 136 3.25 9.73 6.06
CA ALA A 136 3.24 8.36 6.56
C ALA A 136 3.54 7.39 5.41
N VAL A 137 4.39 6.41 5.71
CA VAL A 137 4.64 5.24 4.86
C VAL A 137 4.34 4.02 5.71
N TRP A 138 3.42 3.18 5.26
CA TRP A 138 2.98 2.00 6.01
C TRP A 138 2.56 0.88 5.07
N ILE A 139 2.40 -0.30 5.65
CA ILE A 139 1.95 -1.49 4.93
C ILE A 139 0.77 -2.13 5.63
N GLU A 140 -0.22 -2.55 4.84
CA GLU A 140 -1.40 -3.28 5.29
C GLU A 140 -1.43 -4.68 4.68
N ASP A 141 -2.09 -5.60 5.39
CA ASP A 141 -2.53 -6.86 4.79
C ASP A 141 -3.75 -6.64 3.86
N LEU A 142 -4.18 -7.68 3.16
CA LEU A 142 -5.33 -7.59 2.25
C LEU A 142 -6.68 -7.41 2.97
N ASP A 143 -6.73 -7.64 4.28
CA ASP A 143 -7.89 -7.39 5.12
C ASP A 143 -7.96 -5.91 5.59
N GLY A 144 -6.93 -5.12 5.30
CA GLY A 144 -6.80 -3.71 5.67
C GLY A 144 -6.31 -3.50 7.10
N ASN A 145 -5.67 -4.50 7.72
CA ASN A 145 -5.03 -4.33 9.02
C ASN A 145 -3.62 -3.78 8.83
N LEU A 146 -3.23 -2.86 9.71
CA LEU A 146 -1.88 -2.32 9.75
C LEU A 146 -0.87 -3.42 10.15
N VAL A 147 0.11 -3.66 9.28
CA VAL A 147 1.20 -4.60 9.54
C VAL A 147 2.38 -3.88 10.18
N ASP A 148 2.81 -2.75 9.60
CA ASP A 148 3.84 -1.88 10.18
C ASP A 148 3.74 -0.43 9.65
N THR A 149 4.17 0.53 10.47
CA THR A 149 4.42 1.92 10.05
C THR A 149 5.91 2.11 9.81
N ILE A 150 6.30 2.02 8.54
CA ILE A 150 7.68 2.10 8.05
C ILE A 150 8.31 3.46 8.38
N SER A 151 7.58 4.55 8.13
CA SER A 151 8.06 5.90 8.44
C SER A 151 6.91 6.84 8.72
N LEU A 152 7.08 7.71 9.71
CA LEU A 152 6.14 8.77 10.03
C LEU A 152 6.90 10.09 10.22
N TRP A 153 6.64 11.12 9.43
CA TRP A 153 7.22 12.45 9.61
C TRP A 153 6.15 13.41 10.11
N TYR A 154 6.41 14.03 11.25
CA TYR A 154 5.52 15.03 11.81
C TYR A 154 6.27 16.00 12.72
N GLU A 155 5.64 17.11 13.04
CA GLU A 155 6.21 18.06 13.99
C GLU A 155 5.98 17.52 15.41
N THR A 156 7.05 17.05 16.05
CA THR A 156 7.01 16.49 17.41
C THR A 156 6.94 17.56 18.50
N GLY A 157 7.26 18.82 18.16
CA GLY A 157 7.23 19.96 19.07
C GLY A 157 5.88 20.67 19.14
N GLY A 158 5.66 21.39 20.24
CA GLY A 158 4.55 22.34 20.38
C GLY A 158 3.17 21.70 20.19
N ARG A 159 2.45 22.15 19.16
CA ARG A 159 1.10 21.68 18.81
C ARG A 159 1.09 20.73 17.62
N GLY A 160 2.24 20.28 17.13
CA GLY A 160 2.35 19.54 15.87
C GLY A 160 1.58 18.21 15.85
N SER A 161 1.62 17.44 16.94
CA SER A 161 0.90 16.16 17.04
C SER A 161 -0.61 16.26 16.79
N ARG A 162 -1.25 17.42 17.00
CA ARG A 162 -2.68 17.65 16.71
C ARG A 162 -3.02 17.53 15.22
N TRP A 163 -2.01 17.65 14.38
CA TRP A 163 -2.14 17.60 12.92
C TRP A 163 -1.89 16.19 12.39
N LEU A 164 -1.51 15.20 13.20
CA LEU A 164 -1.46 13.80 12.74
C LEU A 164 -2.78 13.31 12.16
N ARG A 165 -3.92 13.81 12.67
CA ARG A 165 -5.26 13.55 12.11
C ARG A 165 -5.47 14.03 10.67
N THR A 166 -4.54 14.80 10.09
CA THR A 166 -4.60 15.17 8.66
C THR A 166 -4.09 14.04 7.76
N LEU A 167 -3.29 13.12 8.30
CA LEU A 167 -2.99 11.82 7.69
C LEU A 167 -4.19 10.91 7.92
N ARG A 168 -5.26 11.14 7.14
CA ARG A 168 -6.61 10.63 7.42
C ARG A 168 -6.68 9.12 7.43
N GLN A 169 -6.03 8.44 6.47
CA GLN A 169 -6.07 6.99 6.40
C GLN A 169 -5.19 6.39 7.49
N TRP A 170 -3.94 6.86 7.57
CA TRP A 170 -3.00 6.31 8.52
C TRP A 170 -3.45 6.52 9.98
N SER A 171 -3.98 7.71 10.32
CA SER A 171 -4.46 7.98 11.68
C SER A 171 -5.74 7.23 12.06
N ASP A 172 -6.53 6.77 11.10
CA ASP A 172 -7.69 5.89 11.36
C ASP A 172 -7.25 4.45 11.72
N LEU A 173 -6.04 4.04 11.33
CA LEU A 173 -5.47 2.70 11.62
C LEU A 173 -4.87 2.59 13.01
N THR A 174 -4.47 3.71 13.63
CA THR A 174 -3.82 3.71 14.94
C THR A 174 -4.51 4.63 15.94
N GLU A 175 -4.93 4.08 17.07
CA GLU A 175 -5.45 4.84 18.21
C GLU A 175 -4.32 5.34 19.15
N GLU A 176 -3.10 4.80 19.01
CA GLU A 176 -1.96 5.09 19.88
C GLU A 176 -0.89 5.91 19.14
N VAL A 177 -0.26 6.83 19.88
CA VAL A 177 0.89 7.60 19.39
C VAL A 177 1.98 6.60 19.03
N VAL A 178 2.25 6.44 17.73
CA VAL A 178 3.37 5.65 17.22
C VAL A 178 4.62 6.05 17.96
N ASP A 179 5.37 5.05 18.40
CA ASP A 179 6.60 5.26 19.11
C ASP A 179 7.55 6.16 18.29
N SER A 180 8.36 6.91 19.03
CA SER A 180 9.42 7.82 18.60
C SER A 180 10.43 7.26 17.57
N THR A 181 10.26 5.99 17.24
CA THR A 181 11.17 5.09 16.56
C THR A 181 10.98 5.12 15.03
N SER A 182 9.73 5.07 14.54
CA SER A 182 9.39 5.31 13.13
C SER A 182 9.11 6.79 12.85
N SER A 183 9.01 7.60 13.91
CA SER A 183 8.75 9.02 13.80
C SER A 183 10.00 9.89 13.60
N GLY A 184 9.93 10.85 12.69
CA GLY A 184 10.95 11.88 12.48
C GLY A 184 10.34 13.28 12.36
N ALA A 185 11.19 14.31 12.42
CA ALA A 185 10.76 15.67 12.12
C ALA A 185 10.34 15.80 10.65
N THR A 186 9.32 16.64 10.38
CA THR A 186 8.92 17.01 9.01
C THR A 186 10.11 17.52 8.19
N ARG A 187 10.16 17.14 6.92
CA ARG A 187 11.26 17.49 6.01
C ARG A 187 10.77 18.45 4.92
N PRO A 188 11.62 19.32 4.35
CA PRO A 188 11.23 20.22 3.27
C PRO A 188 10.91 19.47 1.96
N ALA A 189 10.61 20.20 0.88
CA ALA A 189 10.53 19.61 -0.45
C ALA A 189 11.82 18.86 -0.82
N GLY A 190 11.69 17.72 -1.48
CA GLY A 190 12.82 16.88 -1.88
C GLY A 190 12.45 15.43 -2.20
N THR A 191 13.45 14.68 -2.61
CA THR A 191 13.39 13.24 -2.86
C THR A 191 13.97 12.49 -1.67
N TYR A 192 13.27 11.44 -1.25
CA TYR A 192 13.57 10.71 -0.04
C TYR A 192 13.44 9.21 -0.26
N THR A 193 14.28 8.46 0.46
CA THR A 193 14.21 7.01 0.51
C THR A 193 14.07 6.57 1.97
N VAL A 194 13.06 5.76 2.24
CA VAL A 194 12.87 5.08 3.53
C VAL A 194 13.06 3.58 3.34
N ALA A 195 13.64 2.92 4.34
CA ALA A 195 13.94 1.50 4.29
C ALA A 195 13.13 0.73 5.35
N TRP A 196 12.71 -0.48 5.01
CA TRP A 196 11.98 -1.40 5.88
C TRP A 196 12.61 -2.79 5.85
N ASP A 197 12.77 -3.39 7.03
CA ASP A 197 13.47 -4.67 7.23
C ASP A 197 12.55 -5.90 7.13
N GLY A 198 11.30 -5.71 6.69
CA GLY A 198 10.33 -6.80 6.54
C GLY A 198 9.77 -7.32 7.86
N LEU A 199 9.88 -6.54 8.94
CA LEU A 199 9.32 -6.89 10.24
C LEU A 199 8.00 -6.15 10.48
N ASP A 200 7.06 -6.83 11.11
CA ASP A 200 5.82 -6.24 11.61
C ASP A 200 6.08 -5.32 12.82
N ALA A 201 5.01 -4.67 13.29
CA ALA A 201 5.06 -3.79 14.45
C ALA A 201 5.54 -4.47 15.75
N ASP A 202 5.44 -5.81 15.85
CA ASP A 202 5.89 -6.60 16.99
C ASP A 202 7.36 -7.05 16.83
N GLY A 203 7.97 -6.76 15.68
CA GLY A 203 9.34 -7.11 15.33
C GLY A 203 9.50 -8.55 14.82
N ALA A 204 8.41 -9.21 14.43
CA ALA A 204 8.44 -10.51 13.77
C ALA A 204 8.49 -10.35 12.25
N ALA A 205 9.19 -11.26 11.55
CA ALA A 205 9.23 -11.22 10.10
C ALA A 205 7.84 -11.51 9.52
N ILE A 206 7.42 -10.70 8.55
CA ILE A 206 6.15 -10.92 7.86
C ILE A 206 6.20 -12.21 7.03
N ALA A 207 5.06 -12.86 6.88
CA ALA A 207 4.94 -14.02 6.01
C ALA A 207 4.97 -13.61 4.52
N PRO A 208 5.45 -14.47 3.61
CA PRO A 208 5.29 -14.24 2.18
C PRO A 208 3.82 -14.05 1.81
N GLY A 209 3.56 -13.15 0.87
CA GLY A 209 2.22 -12.86 0.41
C GLY A 209 2.10 -11.49 -0.24
N THR A 210 0.88 -11.17 -0.67
CA THR A 210 0.54 -9.87 -1.23
C THR A 210 0.13 -8.91 -0.11
N TYR A 211 0.67 -7.70 -0.15
CA TYR A 211 0.39 -6.63 0.81
C TYR A 211 0.11 -5.33 0.06
N GLN A 212 -0.50 -4.37 0.76
CA GLN A 212 -0.78 -3.05 0.22
C GLN A 212 0.18 -2.04 0.85
N LEU A 213 1.06 -1.46 0.04
CA LEU A 213 1.97 -0.38 0.45
C LEU A 213 1.30 0.97 0.23
N PHE A 214 1.45 1.88 1.18
CA PHE A 214 0.90 3.23 1.13
C PHE A 214 1.95 4.30 1.40
N VAL A 215 1.77 5.45 0.75
CA VAL A 215 2.46 6.72 1.03
C VAL A 215 1.39 7.82 1.10
N GLU A 216 1.28 8.47 2.25
CA GLU A 216 0.32 9.56 2.49
C GLU A 216 1.06 10.84 2.85
N ALA A 217 0.61 11.96 2.30
CA ALA A 217 1.11 13.28 2.63
C ALA A 217 -0.02 14.26 2.92
N ALA A 218 0.20 15.11 3.91
CA ALA A 218 -0.69 16.21 4.25
C ALA A 218 0.11 17.38 4.81
N ARG A 219 -0.20 18.61 4.42
CA ARG A 219 0.42 19.81 5.01
C ARG A 219 -0.63 20.85 5.40
N GLU A 220 -0.22 21.76 6.28
CA GLU A 220 -1.04 22.92 6.65
C GLU A 220 -1.34 23.74 5.39
N ASP A 221 -2.62 24.05 5.19
CA ASP A 221 -3.17 24.77 4.03
C ASP A 221 -2.86 24.15 2.64
N GLY A 222 -2.44 22.88 2.60
CA GLY A 222 -2.15 22.17 1.36
C GLY A 222 -3.17 21.07 1.01
N PRO A 223 -2.93 20.37 -0.12
CA PRO A 223 -3.72 19.21 -0.52
C PRO A 223 -3.53 18.03 0.45
N TYR A 224 -4.46 17.10 0.34
CA TYR A 224 -4.40 15.78 0.96
C TYR A 224 -4.08 14.77 -0.15
N GLU A 225 -3.03 13.97 0.04
CA GLU A 225 -2.47 13.12 -1.00
C GLU A 225 -2.23 11.71 -0.46
N LEU A 226 -2.61 10.71 -1.24
CA LEU A 226 -2.53 9.31 -0.86
C LEU A 226 -2.24 8.47 -2.11
N SER A 227 -1.11 7.77 -2.07
CA SER A 227 -0.73 6.82 -3.10
C SER A 227 -0.57 5.43 -2.52
N SER A 228 -0.90 4.40 -3.31
CA SER A 228 -0.81 3.01 -2.88
C SER A 228 -0.59 2.06 -4.04
N THR A 229 0.11 0.95 -3.79
CA THR A 229 0.23 -0.15 -4.75
C THR A 229 0.26 -1.50 -4.04
N LEU A 230 -0.13 -2.56 -4.73
CA LEU A 230 0.04 -3.93 -4.24
C LEU A 230 1.49 -4.36 -4.49
N VAL A 231 2.06 -5.04 -3.51
CA VAL A 231 3.41 -5.59 -3.55
C VAL A 231 3.36 -7.06 -3.13
N ASP A 232 4.08 -7.91 -3.88
CA ASP A 232 4.17 -9.34 -3.61
C ASP A 232 5.54 -9.64 -2.99
N PHE A 233 5.52 -10.11 -1.74
CA PHE A 233 6.71 -10.57 -1.04
C PHE A 233 6.80 -12.09 -1.15
N ASP A 234 7.66 -12.57 -2.03
CA ASP A 234 7.91 -14.00 -2.27
C ASP A 234 9.38 -14.40 -1.99
N GLY A 235 10.14 -13.50 -1.37
CA GLY A 235 11.57 -13.66 -1.12
C GLY A 235 12.48 -13.24 -2.28
N SER A 236 11.91 -12.73 -3.38
CA SER A 236 12.67 -12.20 -4.51
C SER A 236 12.76 -10.66 -4.52
N GLU A 237 13.70 -10.14 -5.31
CA GLU A 237 13.81 -8.71 -5.58
C GLU A 237 12.72 -8.27 -6.57
N PHE A 238 12.12 -7.11 -6.32
CA PHE A 238 11.15 -6.52 -7.24
C PHE A 238 11.25 -5.00 -7.26
N GLU A 239 10.61 -4.41 -8.26
CA GLU A 239 10.36 -2.97 -8.34
C GLU A 239 8.89 -2.73 -8.71
N ALA A 240 8.23 -1.87 -7.95
CA ALA A 240 6.84 -1.45 -8.18
C ALA A 240 6.76 0.08 -8.20
N VAL A 241 5.96 0.62 -9.11
CA VAL A 241 5.68 2.04 -9.21
C VAL A 241 4.34 2.32 -8.53
N LEU A 242 4.31 3.36 -7.70
CA LEU A 242 3.08 3.88 -7.10
C LEU A 242 2.60 5.08 -7.94
N PRO A 243 1.28 5.27 -8.10
CA PRO A 243 0.76 6.40 -8.88
C PRO A 243 1.11 7.74 -8.21
N ASP A 244 1.44 8.75 -9.02
CA ASP A 244 1.60 10.11 -8.52
C ASP A 244 0.25 10.66 -8.00
N ASP A 245 0.30 11.49 -6.96
CA ASP A 245 -0.86 12.20 -6.43
C ASP A 245 -0.46 13.61 -5.98
N GLY A 246 -0.78 14.60 -6.80
CA GLY A 246 -0.47 16.01 -6.54
C GLY A 246 1.02 16.29 -6.41
N GLU A 247 1.44 16.64 -5.21
CA GLU A 247 2.79 17.00 -4.79
C GLU A 247 3.63 15.76 -4.41
N LEU A 248 3.00 14.60 -4.23
CA LEU A 248 3.68 13.30 -4.17
C LEU A 248 3.91 12.75 -5.58
N THR A 249 5.17 12.62 -5.97
CA THR A 249 5.57 12.18 -7.31
C THR A 249 6.75 11.21 -7.28
N ASN A 250 6.99 10.50 -8.38
CA ASN A 250 8.14 9.60 -8.57
C ASN A 250 8.23 8.54 -7.47
N LEU A 251 7.10 7.92 -7.13
CA LEU A 251 7.03 6.95 -6.05
C LEU A 251 7.40 5.55 -6.56
N THR A 252 8.44 4.95 -5.97
CA THR A 252 8.88 3.59 -6.29
C THR A 252 9.12 2.78 -5.02
N ALA A 253 8.85 1.49 -5.10
CA ALA A 253 9.07 0.52 -4.04
C ALA A 253 9.95 -0.60 -4.59
N ARG A 254 11.10 -0.85 -3.96
CA ARG A 254 12.13 -1.77 -4.45
C ARG A 254 12.57 -2.70 -3.34
N VAL A 255 12.50 -4.00 -3.55
CA VAL A 255 13.17 -4.97 -2.67
C VAL A 255 14.55 -5.24 -3.21
N VAL A 256 15.56 -5.12 -2.34
CA VAL A 256 16.97 -5.33 -2.64
C VAL A 256 17.58 -6.33 -1.65
N ALA A 257 18.58 -7.10 -2.07
CA ALA A 257 19.32 -8.05 -1.23
C ALA A 257 20.66 -7.52 -0.69
#